data_AF-A0AA38GAI8-F1
#
_entry.id   AF-A0AA38GAI8-F1
#
_cell.length_a   1.000
_cell.length_b   1.000
_cell.length_c   1.000
_cell.angle_alpha   90.00
_cell.angle_beta   90.00
_cell.angle_gamma   90.00
#
_symmetry.space_group_name_H-M   'P 1'
#
loop_
_entity.id
_entity.type
_entity.pdbx_description
1 polymer ?
#
loop_
_entity_poly.entity_id
_entity_poly.type
_entity_poly.pdbx_seq_one_letter_code
_entity_poly.pdbx_strand_id
1 'polypeptide(L)'
;MEIESQNIQHRQDNDDDDCVCLDESFFVNQSYETQTFTYGSHVLRLLCLDSASTDYDLTGQLVWPGAELLNNHLAQNSDFLTARSVIELGSGVGVTGLLCSQFCRQVLMTDHNDIVLKVLRQNIGLQSPAETLSCA
;
A
#
# COMPACT_ATOMS: atom_id res chain seq x y z
N MET A 1 -17.95 70.39 -22.07
CA MET A 1 -18.86 69.61 -21.21
C MET A 1 -18.03 68.43 -20.74
N GLU A 2 -17.32 68.65 -19.63
CA GLU A 2 -16.43 67.68 -19.00
C GLU A 2 -17.31 66.65 -18.28
N ILE A 3 -17.04 65.37 -18.48
CA ILE A 3 -17.65 64.30 -17.68
C ILE A 3 -16.57 63.88 -16.67
N GLU A 4 -16.82 64.25 -15.42
CA GLU A 4 -16.00 63.88 -14.27
C GLU A 4 -15.89 62.36 -14.16
N SER A 5 -14.64 61.90 -14.06
CA SER A 5 -14.30 60.51 -13.80
C SER A 5 -14.67 60.17 -12.36
N GLN A 6 -15.73 59.37 -12.16
CA GLN A 6 -16.01 58.81 -10.84
C GLN A 6 -15.00 57.72 -10.51
N ASN A 7 -14.14 58.06 -9.57
CA ASN A 7 -13.12 57.24 -8.94
C ASN A 7 -13.79 56.05 -8.21
N ILE A 8 -13.85 54.88 -8.86
CA ILE A 8 -14.26 53.64 -8.20
C ILE A 8 -13.10 53.26 -7.27
N GLN A 9 -13.21 53.63 -5.99
CA GLN A 9 -12.34 53.10 -4.95
C GLN A 9 -12.47 51.58 -4.94
N HIS A 10 -11.47 50.91 -5.49
CA HIS A 10 -11.26 49.49 -5.31
C HIS A 10 -10.91 49.29 -3.83
N ARG A 11 -11.91 48.97 -3.00
CA ARG A 11 -11.64 48.40 -1.68
C ARG A 11 -10.93 47.08 -1.93
N GLN A 12 -9.64 47.05 -1.65
CA GLN A 12 -8.93 45.81 -1.36
C GLN A 12 -9.44 45.36 0.00
N ASP A 13 -10.51 44.57 -0.03
CA ASP A 13 -10.88 43.74 1.10
C ASP A 13 -9.80 42.65 1.17
N ASN A 14 -8.78 42.90 2.01
CA ASN A 14 -7.82 41.88 2.44
C ASN A 14 -8.56 40.92 3.37
N ASP A 15 -9.39 40.06 2.79
CA ASP A 15 -9.85 38.85 3.45
C ASP A 15 -8.73 37.82 3.27
N ASP A 16 -7.73 37.88 4.15
CA ASP A 16 -6.87 36.73 4.45
C ASP A 16 -7.77 35.67 5.14
N ASP A 17 -8.68 35.09 4.36
CA ASP A 17 -9.38 33.88 4.73
C ASP A 17 -8.31 32.78 4.66
N ASP A 18 -7.83 32.34 5.83
CA ASP A 18 -6.90 31.20 6.00
C ASP A 18 -7.55 29.93 5.41
N CYS A 19 -7.56 29.84 4.08
CA CYS A 19 -8.16 28.74 3.34
C CYS A 19 -7.24 27.53 3.52
N VAL A 20 -7.57 26.69 4.50
CA VAL A 20 -6.91 25.39 4.69
C VAL A 20 -7.23 24.52 3.47
N CYS A 21 -6.32 24.51 2.50
CA CYS A 21 -6.38 23.63 1.34
C CYS A 21 -6.06 22.21 1.79
N LEU A 22 -7.08 21.42 2.12
CA LEU A 22 -6.93 19.98 2.36
C LEU A 22 -6.70 19.28 1.03
N ASP A 23 -5.57 18.60 0.88
CA ASP A 23 -5.34 17.72 -0.27
C ASP A 23 -6.09 16.39 -0.10
N GLU A 24 -6.22 15.63 -1.19
CA GLU A 24 -6.95 14.34 -1.20
C GLU A 24 -6.38 13.32 -0.21
N SER A 25 -5.08 13.42 0.14
CA SER A 25 -4.45 12.51 1.10
C SER A 25 -5.02 12.66 2.52
N PHE A 26 -5.66 13.79 2.83
CA PHE A 26 -6.37 13.99 4.10
C PHE A 26 -7.49 12.96 4.32
N PHE A 27 -8.13 12.49 3.26
CA PHE A 27 -9.22 11.51 3.32
C PHE A 27 -8.77 10.06 3.17
N VAL A 28 -7.47 9.83 2.95
CA VAL A 28 -6.90 8.49 2.75
C VAL A 28 -6.34 7.97 4.06
N ASN A 29 -6.89 6.85 4.54
CA ASN A 29 -6.31 6.15 5.67
C ASN A 29 -5.03 5.38 5.25
N GLN A 30 -3.86 5.86 5.67
CA GLN A 30 -2.56 5.17 5.55
C GLN A 30 -2.00 4.76 6.93
N SER A 31 -2.86 4.65 7.95
CA SER A 31 -2.48 4.24 9.31
C SER A 31 -2.31 2.72 9.37
N TYR A 32 -1.31 2.21 8.66
CA TYR A 32 -1.03 0.78 8.59
C TYR A 32 -0.52 0.26 9.93
N GLU A 33 -0.97 -0.94 10.27
CA GLU A 33 -0.46 -1.69 11.41
C GLU A 33 0.35 -2.88 10.91
N THR A 34 1.36 -3.29 11.69
CA THR A 34 2.08 -4.52 11.38
C THR A 34 1.24 -5.71 11.84
N GLN A 35 0.74 -6.48 10.88
CA GLN A 35 0.07 -7.75 11.14
C GLN A 35 0.98 -8.92 10.83
N THR A 36 0.75 -10.05 11.51
CA THR A 36 1.52 -11.28 11.36
C THR A 36 0.65 -12.37 10.76
N PHE A 37 1.08 -12.92 9.64
CA PHE A 37 0.39 -13.98 8.91
C PHE A 37 1.21 -15.26 8.97
N THR A 38 0.56 -16.39 9.26
CA THR A 38 1.23 -17.69 9.37
C THR A 38 0.61 -18.68 8.40
N TYR A 39 1.42 -19.23 7.50
CA TYR A 39 1.01 -20.22 6.50
C TYR A 39 1.93 -21.44 6.60
N GLY A 40 1.46 -22.52 7.22
CA GLY A 40 2.32 -23.66 7.56
C GLY A 40 3.46 -23.22 8.49
N SER A 41 4.71 -23.44 8.07
CA SER A 41 5.91 -22.98 8.79
C SER A 41 6.37 -21.55 8.45
N HIS A 42 5.67 -20.88 7.53
CA HIS A 42 6.08 -19.58 7.01
C HIS A 42 5.38 -18.46 7.76
N VAL A 43 6.18 -17.55 8.33
CA VAL A 43 5.69 -16.38 9.05
C VAL A 43 6.03 -15.13 8.25
N LEU A 44 5.03 -14.31 7.97
CA LEU A 44 5.16 -13.04 7.29
C LEU A 44 4.68 -11.92 8.19
N ARG A 45 5.39 -10.78 8.16
CA ARG A 45 4.97 -9.56 8.84
C ARG A 45 4.81 -8.46 7.80
N LEU A 46 3.61 -7.89 7.72
CA LEU A 46 3.25 -6.90 6.72
C LEU A 46 2.52 -5.73 7.37
N LEU A 47 2.73 -4.55 6.80
CA LEU A 47 1.90 -3.38 6.98
C LEU A 47 0.61 -3.55 6.16
N CYS A 48 -0.54 -3.47 6.83
CA CYS A 48 -1.84 -3.42 6.21
C CYS A 48 -2.83 -2.67 7.10
N LEU A 49 -3.98 -2.29 6.55
CA LEU A 49 -5.08 -1.76 7.36
C LEU A 49 -5.80 -2.89 8.09
N ASP A 50 -6.43 -2.55 9.22
CA ASP A 50 -7.22 -3.49 10.02
C ASP A 50 -8.71 -3.54 9.59
N SER A 51 -9.21 -2.49 8.94
CA SER A 51 -10.62 -2.39 8.58
C SER A 51 -10.85 -1.87 7.17
N ALA A 52 -11.95 -2.33 6.57
CA ALA A 52 -12.39 -1.97 5.23
C ALA A 52 -13.02 -0.57 5.11
N SER A 53 -12.63 0.38 5.96
CA SER A 53 -13.05 1.80 5.85
C SER A 53 -12.30 2.55 4.75
N THR A 54 -11.90 1.83 3.70
CA THR A 54 -11.16 2.34 2.57
C THR A 54 -12.09 2.66 1.41
N ASP A 55 -11.71 3.63 0.59
CA ASP A 55 -12.32 3.82 -0.72
C ASP A 55 -12.25 2.52 -1.55
N TYR A 56 -13.15 2.33 -2.52
CA TYR A 56 -13.24 1.08 -3.31
C TYR A 56 -11.92 0.79 -4.06
N ASP A 57 -11.26 1.84 -4.54
CA ASP A 57 -9.98 1.77 -5.24
C ASP A 57 -8.77 1.54 -4.30
N LEU A 58 -9.01 1.54 -3.00
CA LEU A 58 -8.00 1.41 -1.94
C LEU A 58 -8.15 0.13 -1.10
N THR A 59 -9.03 -0.77 -1.54
CA THR A 59 -9.24 -2.10 -0.96
C THR A 59 -7.98 -2.97 -0.97
N GLY A 60 -7.02 -2.69 -1.84
CA GLY A 60 -5.71 -3.36 -1.89
C GLY A 60 -4.83 -3.13 -0.66
N GLN A 61 -5.21 -2.22 0.25
CA GLN A 61 -4.51 -1.97 1.52
C GLN A 61 -4.81 -3.02 2.61
N LEU A 62 -5.73 -3.96 2.33
CA LEU A 62 -6.17 -5.03 3.23
C LEU A 62 -5.68 -6.38 2.73
N VAL A 63 -5.58 -7.34 3.64
CA VAL A 63 -5.48 -8.75 3.27
C VAL A 63 -6.90 -9.32 3.15
N TRP A 64 -7.25 -9.77 1.94
CA TRP A 64 -8.56 -10.35 1.66
C TRP A 64 -8.60 -11.83 2.05
N PRO A 65 -9.75 -12.36 2.52
CA PRO A 65 -9.89 -13.78 2.84
C PRO A 65 -9.53 -14.74 1.70
N GLY A 66 -9.68 -14.31 0.45
CA GLY A 66 -9.24 -15.09 -0.71
C GLY A 66 -7.72 -15.32 -0.74
N ALA A 67 -6.93 -14.32 -0.34
CA ALA A 67 -5.48 -14.44 -0.23
C ALA A 67 -5.08 -15.41 0.89
N GLU A 68 -5.78 -15.38 2.03
CA GLU A 68 -5.58 -16.32 3.14
C GLU A 68 -5.78 -17.77 2.71
N LEU A 69 -6.86 -18.05 1.98
CA LEU A 69 -7.16 -19.38 1.46
C LEU A 69 -6.10 -19.84 0.44
N LEU A 70 -5.73 -18.96 -0.49
CA LEU A 70 -4.71 -19.23 -1.49
C LEU A 70 -3.36 -19.51 -0.82
N ASN A 71 -2.94 -18.69 0.13
CA ASN A 71 -1.65 -18.83 0.81
C ASN A 71 -1.54 -20.11 1.60
N ASN A 72 -2.60 -20.52 2.29
CA ASN A 72 -2.66 -21.82 2.95
C ASN A 72 -2.48 -22.97 1.95
N HIS A 73 -3.13 -22.88 0.78
CA HIS A 73 -2.96 -23.88 -0.28
C HIS A 73 -1.53 -23.89 -0.85
N LEU A 74 -0.97 -22.72 -1.16
CA LEU A 74 0.39 -22.60 -1.70
C LEU A 74 1.45 -23.08 -0.71
N ALA A 75 1.33 -22.76 0.58
CA ALA A 75 2.27 -23.21 1.60
C ALA A 75 2.27 -24.74 1.77
N GLN A 76 1.12 -25.39 1.57
CA GLN A 76 1.00 -26.86 1.63
C GLN A 76 1.48 -27.55 0.34
N ASN A 77 1.60 -26.82 -0.77
CA ASN A 77 1.90 -27.37 -2.09
C ASN A 77 3.05 -26.62 -2.76
N SER A 78 4.01 -26.10 -1.98
CA SER A 78 5.04 -25.18 -2.49
C SER A 78 6.02 -25.81 -3.48
N ASP A 79 6.08 -27.15 -3.54
CA ASP A 79 6.94 -27.90 -4.46
C ASP A 79 6.83 -27.44 -5.92
N PHE A 80 5.61 -27.16 -6.41
CA PHE A 80 5.41 -26.73 -7.80
C PHE A 80 5.87 -25.30 -8.08
N LEU A 81 6.05 -24.48 -7.05
CA LEU A 81 6.55 -23.11 -7.12
C LEU A 81 8.08 -23.05 -7.16
N THR A 82 8.75 -24.13 -6.73
CA THR A 82 10.21 -24.19 -6.62
C THR A 82 10.89 -23.84 -7.95
N ALA A 83 11.82 -22.87 -7.88
CA ALA A 83 12.60 -22.36 -9.01
C ALA A 83 11.77 -21.76 -10.17
N ARG A 84 10.47 -21.50 -9.97
CA ARG A 84 9.61 -20.83 -10.96
C ARG A 84 9.73 -19.31 -10.90
N SER A 85 9.35 -18.66 -12.00
CA SER A 85 9.06 -17.23 -12.03
C SER A 85 7.55 -17.05 -12.01
N VAL A 86 7.05 -16.24 -11.08
CA VAL A 86 5.61 -16.01 -10.86
C VAL A 86 5.31 -14.53 -11.06
N ILE A 87 4.13 -14.25 -11.63
CA ILE A 87 3.52 -12.93 -11.61
C ILE A 87 2.22 -13.00 -10.81
N GLU A 88 2.02 -12.04 -9.92
CA GLU A 88 0.79 -11.86 -9.18
C GLU A 88 0.08 -10.59 -9.68
N LEU A 89 -1.22 -10.73 -9.97
CA LEU A 89 -2.09 -9.66 -10.45
C LEU A 89 -3.02 -9.22 -9.31
N GLY A 90 -3.00 -7.94 -8.95
CA GLY A 90 -3.77 -7.43 -7.82
C GLY A 90 -3.17 -7.88 -6.49
N SER A 91 -1.86 -7.67 -6.32
CA SER A 91 -1.09 -8.10 -5.16
C SER A 91 -1.53 -7.44 -3.84
N GLY A 92 -2.22 -6.31 -3.88
CA GLY A 92 -2.55 -5.53 -2.70
C GLY A 92 -1.29 -5.22 -1.88
N VAL A 93 -1.33 -5.51 -0.58
CA VAL A 93 -0.19 -5.38 0.34
C VAL A 93 0.93 -6.40 0.12
N GLY A 94 0.72 -7.41 -0.75
CA GLY A 94 1.75 -8.34 -1.22
C GLY A 94 1.88 -9.64 -0.43
N VAL A 95 0.92 -10.00 0.41
CA VAL A 95 1.00 -11.17 1.29
C VAL A 95 1.30 -12.48 0.53
N THR A 96 0.66 -12.67 -0.62
CA THR A 96 0.82 -13.89 -1.43
C THR A 96 2.10 -13.86 -2.25
N GLY A 97 2.42 -12.76 -2.92
CA GLY A 97 3.70 -12.62 -3.62
C GLY A 97 4.92 -12.77 -2.71
N LEU A 98 4.85 -12.23 -1.48
CA LEU A 98 5.90 -12.39 -0.46
C LEU A 98 6.01 -13.83 0.05
N LEU A 99 4.88 -14.52 0.26
CA LEU A 99 4.92 -15.97 0.54
C LEU A 99 5.60 -16.72 -0.60
N CYS A 100 5.17 -16.48 -1.85
CA CYS A 100 5.73 -17.12 -3.03
C CYS A 100 7.24 -16.88 -3.17
N SER A 101 7.73 -15.71 -2.74
CA SER A 101 9.15 -15.35 -2.83
C SER A 101 10.07 -16.25 -2.00
N GLN A 102 9.51 -16.98 -1.01
CA GLN A 102 10.27 -17.94 -0.20
C GLN A 102 10.57 -19.25 -0.96
N PHE A 103 9.85 -19.52 -2.05
CA PHE A 103 9.97 -20.75 -2.85
C PHE A 103 10.41 -20.49 -4.29
N CYS A 104 9.93 -19.40 -4.87
CA CYS A 104 10.13 -19.05 -6.27
C CYS A 104 11.52 -18.48 -6.52
N ARG A 105 12.01 -18.63 -7.76
CA ARG A 105 13.23 -17.95 -8.21
C ARG A 105 13.03 -16.43 -8.31
N GLN A 106 11.85 -16.02 -8.75
CA GLN A 106 11.50 -14.62 -8.93
C GLN A 106 9.99 -14.44 -8.84
N VAL A 107 9.56 -13.35 -8.20
CA VAL A 107 8.15 -12.95 -8.14
C VAL A 107 8.02 -11.51 -8.63
N LEU A 108 7.10 -11.27 -9.56
CA LEU A 108 6.65 -9.94 -9.96
C LEU A 108 5.28 -9.69 -9.34
N MET A 109 5.19 -8.73 -8.43
CA MET A 109 3.94 -8.31 -7.81
C MET A 109 3.42 -7.07 -8.51
N THR A 110 2.14 -7.06 -8.87
CA THR A 110 1.52 -5.96 -9.61
C THR A 110 0.22 -5.51 -8.97
N ASP A 111 -0.03 -4.21 -8.99
CA ASP A 111 -1.28 -3.61 -8.55
C ASP A 111 -1.52 -2.33 -9.38
N HIS A 112 -2.71 -1.75 -9.27
CA HIS A 112 -3.11 -0.56 -10.04
C HIS A 112 -2.85 0.74 -9.28
N ASN A 113 -3.15 0.77 -7.98
CA ASN A 113 -3.25 2.02 -7.22
C ASN A 113 -1.90 2.43 -6.61
N ASP A 114 -1.48 3.69 -6.77
CA ASP A 114 -0.17 4.18 -6.28
C ASP A 114 -0.01 4.11 -4.76
N ILE A 115 -1.09 4.32 -4.00
CA ILE A 115 -1.08 4.19 -2.53
C ILE A 115 -0.88 2.72 -2.15
N VAL A 116 -1.55 1.79 -2.84
CA VAL A 116 -1.36 0.34 -2.64
C VAL A 116 0.05 -0.08 -3.04
N LEU A 117 0.56 0.38 -4.18
CA LEU A 117 1.93 0.12 -4.62
C LEU A 117 2.96 0.70 -3.65
N LYS A 118 2.67 1.81 -2.96
CA LYS A 118 3.53 2.37 -1.92
C LYS A 118 3.67 1.42 -0.72
N VAL A 119 2.56 0.93 -0.16
CA VAL A 119 2.62 -0.02 0.97
C VAL A 119 3.18 -1.38 0.55
N LEU A 120 2.89 -1.86 -0.66
CA LEU A 120 3.50 -3.06 -1.23
C LEU A 120 5.04 -2.97 -1.25
N ARG A 121 5.59 -1.85 -1.73
CA ARG A 121 7.06 -1.62 -1.73
C ARG A 121 7.63 -1.55 -0.31
N GLN A 122 6.90 -0.94 0.64
CA GLN A 122 7.30 -0.94 2.04
C GLN A 122 7.39 -2.37 2.59
N ASN A 123 6.38 -3.20 2.33
CA ASN A 123 6.35 -4.60 2.79
C ASN A 123 7.48 -5.45 2.19
N ILE A 124 7.83 -5.23 0.92
CA ILE A 124 9.01 -5.87 0.30
C ILE A 124 10.28 -5.48 1.06
N GLY A 125 10.45 -4.19 1.36
CA GLY A 125 11.61 -3.69 2.11
C GLY A 125 11.74 -4.35 3.50
N LEU A 126 10.62 -4.59 4.18
CA LEU A 126 10.57 -5.23 5.49
C LEU A 126 11.01 -6.70 5.50
N GLN A 127 11.00 -7.39 4.34
CA GLN A 127 11.42 -8.79 4.25
C GLN A 127 12.94 -8.95 4.02
N SER A 128 13.70 -7.86 3.94
CA SER A 128 15.16 -7.94 3.85
C SER A 128 15.70 -8.57 5.13
N PRO A 129 16.61 -9.56 5.05
CA PRO A 129 17.23 -10.11 6.25
C PRO A 129 17.90 -8.96 7.00
N ALA A 130 17.49 -8.73 8.25
CA ALA A 130 18.30 -7.97 9.19
C ALA A 130 19.71 -8.55 9.10
N GLU A 131 20.72 -7.70 8.90
CA GLU A 131 22.13 -8.09 8.80
C GLU A 131 22.40 -9.22 9.80
N THR A 132 22.57 -10.43 9.29
CA THR A 132 22.92 -11.56 10.12
C THR A 132 24.29 -11.23 10.69
N LEU A 133 24.34 -10.74 11.93
CA LEU A 133 25.55 -10.64 12.72
C LEU A 133 26.14 -12.05 12.76
N SER A 134 27.08 -12.33 11.86
CA SER A 134 27.85 -13.56 11.89
C SER A 134 28.76 -13.44 13.11
N CYS A 135 28.36 -14.05 14.23
CA CYS A 135 29.31 -14.38 15.26
C CYS A 135 30.26 -15.42 14.66
N ALA A 136 31.51 -14.99 14.42
CA ALA A 136 32.65 -15.83 14.12
C ALA A 136 33.07 -16.66 15.34
#